data_AF-A0A4R9ALY1-F1
#
_entry.id   AF-A0A4R9ALY1-F1
#
_cell.length_a   1.000
_cell.length_b   1.000
_cell.length_c   1.000
_cell.angle_alpha   90.00
_cell.angle_beta   90.00
_cell.angle_gamma   90.00
#
_symmetry.space_group_name_H-M   'P 1'
#
loop_
_entity.id
_entity.type
_entity.pdbx_description
1 polymer ?
#
loop_
_entity_poly.entity_id
_entity_poly.type
_entity_poly.pdbx_seq_one_letter_code
_entity_poly.pdbx_strand_id
1 'polypeptide(L)'
;MFAGIALSLTGCATEYHGNNSEIDGTLWRQIAAFEDPLNRSLYQPWVNEPGAYLDSLQGEVWSGSVASAADLDLREGGVVLYDTSSTDSTAALSVFIASGPRPDVPTDQGQEYKGPSQVFTCYRMEAAFSAEAAPSVGRITVDDCPPALIDLMPDGAAFASGEVFDG
;
A
#
# COMPACT_ATOMS: atom_id res chain seq x y z
N MET A 1 45.78 0.88 7.93
CA MET A 1 44.54 1.19 7.19
C MET A 1 43.58 0.05 7.44
N PHE A 2 42.59 0.26 8.30
CA PHE A 2 41.51 -0.70 8.49
C PHE A 2 40.44 -0.38 7.45
N ALA A 3 40.21 -1.30 6.51
CA ALA A 3 39.09 -1.23 5.59
C ALA A 3 37.82 -1.59 6.37
N GLY A 4 36.98 -0.60 6.65
CA GLY A 4 35.66 -0.81 7.22
C GLY A 4 34.75 -1.43 6.17
N ILE A 5 34.28 -2.65 6.44
CA ILE A 5 33.22 -3.29 5.68
C ILE A 5 31.92 -2.57 6.04
N ALA A 6 31.42 -1.75 5.12
CA ALA A 6 30.07 -1.21 5.21
C ALA A 6 29.07 -2.34 4.96
N LEU A 7 28.40 -2.80 6.03
CA LEU A 7 27.22 -3.65 5.93
C LEU A 7 26.06 -2.77 5.45
N SER A 8 25.77 -2.86 4.15
CA SER A 8 24.53 -2.32 3.59
C SER A 8 23.35 -3.12 4.14
N LEU A 9 22.66 -2.59 5.14
CA LEU A 9 21.37 -3.10 5.60
C LEU A 9 20.31 -2.68 4.57
N THR A 10 20.26 -3.36 3.43
CA THR A 10 19.02 -3.42 2.65
C THR A 10 18.09 -4.31 3.46
N GLY A 11 17.19 -3.69 4.22
CA GLY A 11 16.15 -4.40 4.96
C GLY A 11 15.24 -5.10 3.97
N CYS A 12 15.53 -6.36 3.64
CA CYS A 12 14.58 -7.22 2.95
C CYS A 12 13.39 -7.39 3.90
N ALA A 13 12.30 -6.67 3.65
CA ALA A 13 11.05 -6.95 4.31
C ALA A 13 10.63 -8.36 3.87
N THR A 14 10.73 -9.34 4.76
CA THR A 14 10.20 -10.68 4.49
C THR A 14 8.70 -10.56 4.35
N GLU A 15 8.18 -11.00 3.20
CA GLU A 15 6.74 -11.02 2.94
C GLU A 15 6.01 -11.93 3.93
N TYR A 16 4.96 -11.41 4.54
CA TYR A 16 4.15 -12.11 5.52
C TYR A 16 2.94 -12.79 4.86
N HIS A 17 2.92 -14.12 4.96
CA HIS A 17 1.86 -15.00 4.47
C HIS A 17 1.07 -15.70 5.59
N GLY A 18 1.30 -15.34 6.85
CA GLY A 18 0.73 -16.05 8.01
C GLY A 18 1.23 -17.49 8.19
N ASN A 19 0.73 -18.17 9.24
CA ASN A 19 1.24 -19.48 9.66
C ASN A 19 0.84 -20.64 8.73
N ASN A 20 -0.17 -20.45 7.87
CA ASN A 20 -0.70 -21.47 6.96
C ASN A 20 -0.73 -21.03 5.48
N SER A 21 0.01 -19.97 5.11
CA SER A 21 -0.03 -19.32 3.78
C SER A 21 -1.27 -18.44 3.53
N GLU A 22 -2.01 -18.10 4.59
CA GLU A 22 -3.11 -17.14 4.56
C GLU A 22 -2.86 -16.02 5.60
N ILE A 23 -3.10 -14.79 5.18
CA ILE A 23 -3.08 -13.63 6.07
C ILE A 23 -4.16 -13.74 7.16
N ASP A 24 -3.89 -13.18 8.34
CA ASP A 24 -4.88 -13.11 9.41
C ASP A 24 -6.12 -12.35 8.92
N GLY A 25 -7.30 -12.95 9.09
CA GLY A 25 -8.55 -12.38 8.59
C GLY A 25 -8.93 -11.02 9.18
N THR A 26 -8.36 -10.62 10.33
CA THR A 26 -8.54 -9.26 10.88
C THR A 26 -7.69 -8.27 10.11
N LEU A 27 -6.40 -8.55 9.97
CA LEU A 27 -5.46 -7.70 9.21
C LEU A 27 -5.87 -7.58 7.73
N TRP A 28 -6.36 -8.67 7.12
CA TRP A 28 -6.94 -8.64 5.77
C TRP A 28 -8.12 -7.67 5.68
N ARG A 29 -9.09 -7.76 6.60
CA ARG A 29 -10.26 -6.86 6.60
C ARG A 29 -9.87 -5.41 6.83
N GLN A 30 -8.81 -5.16 7.59
CA GLN A 30 -8.31 -3.81 7.84
C GLN A 30 -7.70 -3.20 6.56
N ILE A 31 -6.90 -3.96 5.81
CA ILE A 31 -6.44 -3.51 4.48
C ILE A 31 -7.61 -3.31 3.52
N ALA A 32 -8.53 -4.28 3.44
CA ALA A 32 -9.70 -4.19 2.56
C ALA A 32 -10.58 -2.97 2.87
N ALA A 33 -10.71 -2.55 4.13
CA ALA A 33 -11.47 -1.35 4.50
C ALA A 33 -10.92 -0.05 3.88
N PHE A 34 -9.62 -0.03 3.56
CA PHE A 34 -8.96 1.07 2.84
C PHE A 34 -8.89 0.84 1.34
N GLU A 35 -8.62 -0.40 0.93
CA GLU A 35 -8.47 -0.79 -0.46
C GLU A 35 -9.81 -0.75 -1.22
N ASP A 36 -10.93 -1.18 -0.62
CA ASP A 36 -12.23 -1.24 -1.30
C ASP A 36 -12.73 0.13 -1.79
N PRO A 37 -12.73 1.21 -0.96
CA PRO A 37 -13.08 2.54 -1.43
C PRO A 37 -12.13 3.07 -2.51
N LEU A 38 -10.82 2.79 -2.37
CA LEU A 38 -9.81 3.19 -3.35
C LEU A 38 -10.02 2.45 -4.69
N ASN A 39 -10.21 1.15 -4.67
CA ASN A 39 -10.47 0.31 -5.84
C ASN A 39 -11.74 0.76 -6.57
N ARG A 40 -12.77 1.19 -5.84
CA ARG A 40 -13.95 1.80 -6.47
C ARG A 40 -13.58 3.06 -7.26
N SER A 41 -12.78 3.96 -6.69
CA SER A 41 -12.31 5.17 -7.40
C SER A 41 -11.38 4.82 -8.57
N LEU A 42 -10.51 3.81 -8.42
CA LEU A 42 -9.56 3.39 -9.45
C LEU A 42 -10.24 2.76 -10.66
N TYR A 43 -11.15 1.80 -10.44
CA TYR A 43 -11.74 0.96 -11.49
C TYR A 43 -13.12 1.42 -11.98
N GLN A 44 -13.76 2.35 -11.28
CA GLN A 44 -15.06 2.93 -11.68
C GLN A 44 -14.98 4.47 -11.70
N PRO A 45 -14.06 5.05 -12.50
CA PRO A 45 -13.88 6.50 -12.50
C PRO A 45 -15.08 7.22 -13.12
N TRP A 46 -15.46 8.33 -12.50
CA TRP A 46 -16.53 9.22 -12.97
C TRP A 46 -16.04 10.26 -14.00
N VAL A 47 -14.73 10.30 -14.22
CA VAL A 47 -14.03 11.26 -15.07
C VAL A 47 -13.18 10.51 -16.11
N ASN A 48 -13.05 11.09 -17.30
CA ASN A 48 -12.32 10.47 -18.42
C ASN A 48 -11.09 11.29 -18.85
N GLU A 49 -10.56 12.11 -17.95
CA GLU A 49 -9.36 12.94 -18.15
C GLU A 49 -8.28 12.50 -17.14
N PRO A 50 -7.04 12.17 -17.59
CA PRO A 50 -6.00 11.59 -16.73
C PRO A 50 -5.68 12.39 -15.46
N GLY A 51 -5.57 13.72 -15.56
CA GLY A 51 -5.29 14.58 -14.40
C GLY A 51 -6.46 14.59 -13.40
N ALA A 52 -7.68 14.79 -13.91
CA ALA A 52 -8.89 14.77 -13.08
C ALA A 52 -9.13 13.39 -12.42
N TYR A 53 -8.72 12.31 -13.09
CA TYR A 53 -8.75 10.97 -12.53
C TYR A 53 -7.89 10.87 -11.27
N LEU A 54 -6.62 11.30 -11.34
CA LEU A 54 -5.72 11.30 -10.20
C LEU A 54 -6.25 12.16 -9.05
N ASP A 55 -6.77 13.35 -9.35
CA ASP A 55 -7.35 14.27 -8.36
C ASP A 55 -8.62 13.72 -7.68
N SER A 56 -9.29 12.74 -8.29
CA SER A 56 -10.51 12.12 -7.77
C SER A 56 -10.27 10.93 -6.84
N LEU A 57 -9.02 10.45 -6.75
CA LEU A 57 -8.68 9.29 -5.95
C LEU A 57 -8.73 9.61 -4.45
N GLN A 58 -9.19 8.63 -3.68
CA GLN A 58 -9.26 8.74 -2.22
C GLN A 58 -7.94 8.28 -1.61
N GLY A 59 -7.31 9.15 -0.83
CA GLY A 59 -6.06 8.86 -0.14
C GLY A 59 -5.29 10.15 0.17
N GLU A 60 -4.30 10.04 1.03
CA GLU A 60 -3.39 11.15 1.31
C GLU A 60 -2.30 11.19 0.24
N VAL A 61 -2.11 12.34 -0.41
CA VAL A 61 -1.08 12.48 -1.45
C VAL A 61 0.25 12.86 -0.83
N TRP A 62 1.25 12.01 -1.01
CA TRP A 62 2.61 12.26 -0.56
C TRP A 62 3.51 12.72 -1.70
N SER A 63 4.32 13.75 -1.43
CA SER A 63 5.20 14.37 -2.43
C SER A 63 6.48 13.56 -2.74
N GLY A 64 6.66 12.39 -2.13
CA GLY A 64 7.84 11.53 -2.33
C GLY A 64 9.09 11.97 -1.56
N SER A 65 8.99 13.01 -0.72
CA SER A 65 10.12 13.50 0.06
C SER A 65 10.11 12.96 1.49
N VAL A 66 11.28 12.61 2.03
CA VAL A 66 11.40 12.16 3.44
C VAL A 66 10.85 13.20 4.42
N ALA A 67 11.05 14.49 4.15
CA ALA A 67 10.58 15.56 5.02
C ALA A 67 9.04 15.61 5.13
N SER A 68 8.34 15.40 4.02
CA SER A 68 6.87 15.37 4.00
C SER A 68 6.28 14.03 4.45
N ALA A 69 7.08 12.96 4.52
CA ALA A 69 6.61 11.68 5.04
C ALA A 69 6.28 11.77 6.54
N ALA A 70 6.99 12.62 7.28
CA ALA A 70 6.78 12.80 8.72
C ALA A 70 5.40 13.40 9.09
N ASP A 71 4.70 14.00 8.13
CA ASP A 71 3.35 14.56 8.33
C ASP A 71 2.26 13.48 8.15
N LEU A 72 2.58 12.31 7.61
CA LEU A 72 1.65 11.20 7.39
C LEU A 72 1.42 10.40 8.68
N ASP A 73 0.16 10.11 9.00
CA ASP A 73 -0.20 9.24 10.12
C ASP A 73 -0.57 7.83 9.64
N LEU A 74 0.45 7.03 9.33
CA LEU A 74 0.25 5.64 8.89
C LEU A 74 0.11 4.65 10.04
N ARG A 75 0.32 5.08 11.29
CA ARG A 75 0.28 4.18 12.46
C ARG A 75 -1.13 3.71 12.77
N GLU A 76 -2.13 4.52 12.45
CA GLU A 76 -3.55 4.16 12.59
C GLU A 76 -4.10 3.47 11.33
N GLY A 77 -3.26 3.24 10.31
CA GLY A 77 -3.65 2.74 9.01
C GLY A 77 -4.09 3.84 8.06
N GLY A 78 -4.14 3.52 6.76
CA GLY A 78 -4.51 4.51 5.75
C GLY A 78 -3.98 4.20 4.37
N VAL A 79 -4.29 5.10 3.44
CA VAL A 79 -3.87 5.05 2.03
C VAL A 79 -3.00 6.26 1.73
N VAL A 80 -1.81 6.02 1.19
CA VAL A 80 -0.93 7.06 0.64
C VAL A 80 -0.78 6.86 -0.85
N LEU A 81 -1.02 7.92 -1.61
CA LEU A 81 -0.83 8.00 -3.06
C LEU A 81 0.47 8.77 -3.33
N TYR A 82 1.34 8.24 -4.17
CA TYR A 82 2.64 8.85 -4.49
C TYR A 82 3.07 8.52 -5.91
N ASP A 83 4.19 9.10 -6.36
CA ASP A 83 4.73 8.94 -7.72
C ASP A 83 3.66 9.16 -8.82
N THR A 84 2.81 10.16 -8.61
CA THR A 84 1.73 10.48 -9.54
C THR A 84 2.28 11.12 -10.80
N SER A 85 1.79 10.69 -11.96
CA SER A 85 2.14 11.26 -13.25
C SER A 85 1.00 11.10 -14.24
N SER A 86 0.86 12.07 -15.14
CA SER A 86 -0.15 12.02 -16.20
C SER A 86 0.38 12.56 -17.52
N THR A 87 -0.15 12.02 -18.60
CA THR A 87 -0.07 12.58 -19.96
C THR A 87 -1.48 12.89 -20.46
N ASP A 88 -1.63 13.23 -21.74
CA ASP A 88 -2.94 13.46 -22.36
C ASP A 88 -3.81 12.18 -22.41
N SER A 89 -3.21 10.98 -22.30
CA SER A 89 -3.94 9.71 -22.43
C SER A 89 -3.60 8.67 -21.38
N THR A 90 -2.74 8.99 -20.41
CA THR A 90 -2.34 8.04 -19.37
C THR A 90 -2.27 8.71 -18.01
N ALA A 91 -2.64 7.98 -16.96
CA ALA A 91 -2.35 8.33 -15.58
C ALA A 91 -1.62 7.16 -14.90
N ALA A 92 -0.62 7.45 -14.08
CA ALA A 92 0.04 6.46 -13.26
C ALA A 92 0.21 7.00 -11.83
N LEU A 93 0.15 6.10 -10.87
CA LEU A 93 0.42 6.37 -9.47
C LEU A 93 0.91 5.11 -8.76
N SER A 94 1.55 5.30 -7.62
CA SER A 94 1.84 4.24 -6.68
C SER A 94 0.97 4.40 -5.43
N VAL A 95 0.62 3.29 -4.81
CA VAL A 95 -0.24 3.20 -3.64
C VAL A 95 0.54 2.51 -2.52
N PHE A 96 0.40 3.01 -1.31
CA PHE A 96 0.83 2.36 -0.07
C PHE A 96 -0.38 2.27 0.86
N ILE A 97 -0.67 1.09 1.41
CA ILE A 97 -1.76 0.88 2.35
C ILE A 97 -1.20 0.28 3.63
N ALA A 98 -1.52 0.87 4.77
CA ALA A 98 -1.26 0.31 6.10
C ALA A 98 -2.57 -0.14 6.75
N SER A 99 -2.57 -1.31 7.40
CA SER A 99 -3.75 -1.86 8.07
C SER A 99 -4.16 -1.07 9.32
N GLY A 100 -3.20 -0.36 9.93
CA GLY A 100 -3.35 0.12 11.30
C GLY A 100 -3.23 -1.03 12.32
N PRO A 101 -3.36 -0.72 13.61
CA PRO A 101 -3.07 -1.67 14.68
C PRO A 101 -4.05 -2.83 14.66
N ARG A 102 -3.53 -4.06 14.77
CA ARG A 102 -4.39 -5.22 15.01
C ARG A 102 -5.08 -5.04 16.38
N PRO A 103 -6.42 -5.14 16.47
CA PRO A 103 -7.10 -5.12 17.75
C PRO A 103 -6.63 -6.28 18.65
N ASP A 104 -6.57 -6.03 19.95
CA ASP A 104 -6.25 -7.05 20.97
C ASP A 104 -7.45 -7.97 21.22
N VAL A 105 -7.87 -8.66 20.16
CA VAL A 105 -8.88 -9.70 20.18
C VAL A 105 -8.22 -11.06 19.94
N PRO A 106 -8.62 -12.11 20.69
CA PRO A 106 -8.15 -13.46 20.44
C PRO A 106 -8.37 -13.83 18.97
N THR A 107 -7.49 -14.65 18.41
CA THR A 107 -7.75 -15.27 17.10
C THR A 107 -9.08 -16.03 17.13
N ASP A 108 -9.67 -16.32 15.97
CA ASP A 108 -10.91 -17.11 15.86
C ASP A 108 -10.83 -18.49 16.57
N GLN A 109 -9.61 -18.95 16.89
CA GLN A 109 -9.33 -20.19 17.63
C GLN A 109 -9.09 -19.97 19.14
N GLY A 110 -9.32 -18.77 19.67
CA GLY A 110 -9.11 -18.42 21.08
C GLY A 110 -7.64 -18.39 21.51
N GLN A 111 -6.70 -18.46 20.57
CA GLN A 111 -5.26 -18.40 20.85
C GLN A 111 -4.75 -16.96 20.78
N GLU A 112 -3.72 -16.67 21.58
CA GLU A 112 -2.91 -15.47 21.45
C GLU A 112 -2.36 -15.38 20.03
N TYR A 113 -2.57 -14.24 19.39
CA TYR A 113 -2.15 -14.03 18.02
C TYR A 113 -0.62 -14.00 17.93
N LYS A 114 -0.07 -14.81 17.02
CA LYS A 114 1.35 -14.85 16.71
C LYS A 114 1.56 -14.43 15.26
N GLY A 115 1.73 -13.14 15.05
CA GLY A 115 1.97 -12.51 13.76
C GLY A 115 2.28 -11.03 13.92
N PRO A 116 2.35 -10.26 12.82
CA PRO A 116 2.75 -8.87 12.85
C PRO A 116 1.73 -7.97 13.57
N SER A 117 2.22 -6.90 14.16
CA SER A 117 1.38 -5.90 14.83
C SER A 117 0.49 -5.14 13.84
N GLN A 118 0.96 -4.99 12.60
CA GLN A 118 0.29 -4.40 11.45
C GLN A 118 0.82 -5.03 10.15
N VAL A 119 0.06 -4.95 9.07
CA VAL A 119 0.57 -5.24 7.73
C VAL A 119 0.51 -3.99 6.87
N PHE A 120 1.41 -3.92 5.91
CA PHE A 120 1.36 -2.92 4.86
C PHE A 120 1.60 -3.55 3.49
N THR A 121 1.09 -2.90 2.47
CA THR A 121 1.26 -3.31 1.08
C THR A 121 1.49 -2.10 0.18
N CYS A 122 2.08 -2.32 -0.98
CA CYS A 122 2.22 -1.31 -2.00
C CYS A 122 2.12 -1.92 -3.39
N TYR A 123 1.63 -1.12 -4.34
CA TYR A 123 1.47 -1.49 -5.73
C TYR A 123 1.44 -0.25 -6.61
N ARG A 124 1.65 -0.43 -7.91
CA ARG A 124 1.53 0.63 -8.90
C ARG A 124 0.27 0.44 -9.73
N MET A 125 -0.37 1.55 -10.07
CA MET A 125 -1.54 1.61 -10.92
C MET A 125 -1.20 2.38 -12.20
N GLU A 126 -1.68 1.86 -13.34
CA GLU A 126 -1.62 2.55 -14.62
C GLU A 126 -3.00 2.54 -15.27
N ALA A 127 -3.47 3.72 -15.67
CA ALA A 127 -4.74 3.92 -16.34
C ALA A 127 -4.50 4.52 -17.73
N ALA A 128 -5.09 3.90 -18.75
CA ALA A 128 -5.08 4.36 -20.14
C ALA A 128 -6.47 4.88 -20.53
N PHE A 129 -6.49 6.08 -21.10
CA PHE A 129 -7.70 6.82 -21.44
C PHE A 129 -7.90 6.84 -22.96
N SER A 130 -9.17 6.79 -23.37
CA SER A 130 -9.56 6.93 -24.77
C SER A 130 -10.89 7.68 -24.87
N ALA A 131 -11.12 8.35 -26.00
CA ALA A 131 -12.30 9.21 -26.18
C ALA A 131 -13.63 8.42 -26.19
N GLU A 132 -13.61 7.13 -26.55
CA GLU A 132 -14.81 6.34 -26.82
C GLU A 132 -15.07 5.21 -25.81
N ALA A 133 -14.18 5.05 -24.82
CA ALA A 133 -14.26 3.95 -23.86
C ALA A 133 -13.91 4.42 -22.44
N ALA A 134 -14.40 3.68 -21.45
CA ALA A 134 -13.96 3.83 -20.07
C ALA A 134 -12.44 3.57 -19.96
N PRO A 135 -11.75 4.18 -18.99
CA PRO A 135 -10.33 3.96 -18.80
C PRO A 135 -10.03 2.47 -18.56
N SER A 136 -8.96 1.98 -19.19
CA SER A 136 -8.40 0.66 -18.89
C SER A 136 -7.40 0.82 -17.76
N VAL A 137 -7.61 0.12 -16.66
CA VAL A 137 -6.82 0.26 -15.44
C VAL A 137 -6.15 -1.07 -15.12
N GLY A 138 -4.83 -1.03 -14.94
CA GLY A 138 -4.01 -2.18 -14.56
C GLY A 138 -3.27 -1.93 -13.26
N ARG A 139 -3.13 -2.98 -12.45
CA ARG A 139 -2.27 -3.01 -11.26
C ARG A 139 -0.98 -3.77 -11.58
N ILE A 140 0.13 -3.25 -11.09
CA ILE A 140 1.45 -3.84 -11.15
C ILE A 140 1.90 -4.10 -9.72
N THR A 141 2.09 -5.37 -9.36
CA THR A 141 2.65 -5.78 -8.07
C THR A 141 4.08 -5.27 -7.94
N VAL A 142 4.42 -4.67 -6.79
CA VAL A 142 5.80 -4.34 -6.44
C VAL A 142 6.11 -4.90 -5.06
N ASP A 143 7.34 -5.37 -4.89
CA ASP A 143 7.76 -6.02 -3.64
C ASP A 143 8.58 -5.09 -2.74
N ASP A 144 8.92 -3.89 -3.23
CA ASP A 144 9.71 -2.88 -2.53
C ASP A 144 8.90 -1.59 -2.34
N CYS A 145 8.38 -1.40 -1.13
CA CYS A 145 7.72 -0.15 -0.76
C CYS A 145 8.75 0.96 -0.44
N PRO A 146 8.38 2.24 -0.58
CA PRO A 146 9.29 3.34 -0.28
C PRO A 146 9.81 3.28 1.17
N PRO A 147 11.14 3.32 1.40
CA PRO A 147 11.71 3.25 2.75
C PRO A 147 11.18 4.34 3.68
N ALA A 148 10.95 5.55 3.16
CA ALA A 148 10.42 6.66 3.94
C ALA A 148 9.00 6.41 4.50
N LEU A 149 8.20 5.54 3.86
CA LEU A 149 6.88 5.14 4.36
C LEU A 149 6.98 3.92 5.29
N ILE A 150 7.89 2.98 4.98
CA ILE A 150 8.19 1.83 5.85
C ILE A 150 8.70 2.31 7.22
N ASP A 151 9.56 3.33 7.26
CA ASP A 151 10.14 3.87 8.49
C ASP A 151 9.09 4.51 9.44
N LEU A 152 7.87 4.78 8.94
CA LEU A 152 6.76 5.27 9.75
C LEU A 152 6.01 4.13 10.45
N MET A 153 6.19 2.88 10.00
CA MET A 153 5.50 1.71 10.52
C MET A 153 5.96 1.40 11.95
N PRO A 154 5.06 0.92 12.83
CA PRO A 154 5.46 0.51 14.16
C PRO A 154 6.32 -0.75 14.13
N ASP A 155 7.06 -0.96 15.20
CA ASP A 155 7.80 -2.20 15.42
C ASP A 155 6.89 -3.42 15.28
N GLY A 156 7.37 -4.44 14.56
CA GLY A 156 6.63 -5.66 14.30
C GLY A 156 5.61 -5.59 13.17
N ALA A 157 5.53 -4.47 12.43
CA ALA A 157 4.82 -4.42 11.17
C ALA A 157 5.53 -5.27 10.09
N ALA A 158 4.77 -5.84 9.16
CA ALA A 158 5.32 -6.66 8.08
C ALA A 158 4.72 -6.30 6.72
N PHE A 159 5.54 -6.44 5.68
CA PHE A 159 5.07 -6.34 4.30
C PHE A 159 4.21 -7.56 3.95
N ALA A 160 3.11 -7.34 3.24
CA ALA A 160 2.34 -8.38 2.57
C ALA A 160 2.06 -7.92 1.12
N SER A 161 2.31 -8.79 0.13
CA SER A 161 2.03 -8.45 -1.27
C SER A 161 0.54 -8.14 -1.45
N GLY A 162 0.25 -7.22 -2.38
CA GLY A 162 -1.12 -6.86 -2.77
C GLY A 162 -1.93 -8.09 -3.21
N GLU A 163 -1.26 -9.09 -3.79
CA GLU A 163 -1.89 -10.33 -4.27
C GLU A 163 -2.53 -11.16 -3.14
N VAL A 164 -2.04 -11.02 -1.91
CA VAL A 164 -2.58 -11.71 -0.73
C VAL A 164 -3.97 -11.17 -0.35
N PHE A 165 -4.35 -9.99 -0.88
CA PHE A 165 -5.63 -9.34 -0.58
C PHE A 165 -6.71 -9.56 -1.64
N ASP A 166 -6.37 -10.16 -2.79
CA ASP A 166 -7.27 -10.25 -3.96
C ASP A 166 -8.42 -11.27 -3.85
N GLY A 167 -8.35 -12.20 -2.89
CA GLY A 167 -9.37 -13.23 -2.67
C GLY A 167 -9.17 -14.52 -3.46
#